data_AF-A0A9D1XRV3-F1
#
_entry.id   AF-A0A9D1XRV3-F1
#
_cell.length_a   1.000
_cell.length_b   1.000
_cell.length_c   1.000
_cell.angle_alpha   90.00
_cell.angle_beta   90.00
_cell.angle_gamma   90.00
#
_symmetry.space_group_name_H-M   'P 1'
#
loop_
_entity.id
_entity.type
_entity.pdbx_description
1 polymer ?
#
loop_
_entity_poly.entity_id
_entity_poly.type
_entity_poly.pdbx_seq_one_letter_code
_entity_poly.pdbx_strand_id
1 'polypeptide(L)'
;MKPARKDITILALLSAATLALICILYRNIRYERLAAEADPYRLIGPTPEAVLAINQIDALSQFILQREPLRAIFTEHIPHAFLSLIRTDLPLSSALIAYYPRGSILYAPMEQRIARRLFKHLDQAFAFPPQEGRDGPIHVSYYPDTNHRFLGCYYHKGLFVASYNRRLLTQAIERHVSDTASPLPELARITRRDTHVPLRLFLPSDSVHIHVPLEDSTLWHPREPWLALDLFPSEGNLCCLNEQPCEAHTDTTLYQAISDTAQAYVRRLFPMLNTTTQISYDETAVYYIICGH
;
A
#
# COMPACT_ATOMS: atom_id res chain seq x y z
N MET A 1 7.75 54.99 26.32
CA MET A 1 7.96 53.61 26.81
C MET A 1 8.81 52.86 25.80
N LYS A 2 10.02 52.43 26.18
CA LYS A 2 10.82 51.52 25.34
C LYS A 2 10.22 50.11 25.49
N PRO A 3 9.88 49.39 24.41
CA PRO A 3 9.42 48.00 24.55
C PRO A 3 10.49 47.22 25.31
N ALA A 4 10.08 46.49 26.35
CA ALA A 4 11.03 45.73 27.15
C ALA A 4 11.69 44.72 26.21
N ARG A 5 13.02 44.54 26.31
CA ARG A 5 13.79 43.62 25.45
C ARG A 5 13.17 42.21 25.37
N LYS A 6 12.42 41.81 26.42
CA LYS A 6 11.63 40.58 26.52
C LYS A 6 10.44 40.53 25.54
N ASP A 7 9.74 41.64 25.31
CA ASP A 7 8.57 41.70 24.41
C ASP A 7 8.99 41.52 22.95
N ILE A 8 10.15 42.08 22.57
CA ILE A 8 10.73 41.91 21.24
C ILE A 8 11.15 40.45 20.99
N THR A 9 11.77 39.79 21.99
CA THR A 9 12.14 38.38 21.87
C THR A 9 10.94 37.45 21.80
N ILE A 10 9.87 37.74 22.55
CA ILE A 10 8.62 36.97 22.50
C ILE A 10 7.96 37.11 21.13
N LEU A 11 7.88 38.33 20.59
CA LEU A 11 7.32 38.58 19.26
C LEU A 11 8.12 37.87 18.16
N ALA A 12 9.45 37.89 18.25
CA ALA A 12 10.32 37.17 17.31
C ALA A 12 10.09 35.64 17.36
N LEU A 13 10.00 35.05 18.56
CA LEU A 13 9.71 33.63 18.75
C LEU A 13 8.33 33.24 18.20
N LEU A 14 7.30 34.04 18.48
CA LEU A 14 5.95 33.84 17.96
C LEU A 14 5.95 33.90 16.42
N SER A 15 6.62 34.89 15.84
CA SER A 15 6.71 35.04 14.39
C SER A 15 7.40 33.84 13.73
N ALA A 16 8.49 33.33 14.33
CA ALA A 16 9.20 32.15 13.86
C ALA A 16 8.36 30.88 13.97
N ALA A 17 7.62 30.71 15.07
CA ALA A 17 6.70 29.59 15.26
C ALA A 17 5.56 29.61 14.23
N THR A 18 4.96 30.78 13.97
CA THR A 18 3.93 30.92 12.92
C THR A 18 4.49 30.64 11.53
N LEU A 19 5.70 31.12 11.21
CA LEU A 19 6.33 30.85 9.92
C LEU A 19 6.62 29.35 9.75
N ALA A 20 7.11 28.68 10.81
CA ALA A 20 7.33 27.25 10.81
C ALA A 20 6.01 26.48 10.58
N LEU A 21 4.93 26.87 11.25
CA LEU A 21 3.61 26.27 11.07
C LEU A 21 3.09 26.46 9.64
N ILE A 22 3.22 27.66 9.07
CA ILE A 22 2.84 27.95 7.68
C ILE A 22 3.65 27.09 6.72
N CYS A 23 4.97 26.96 6.93
CA CYS A 23 5.82 26.08 6.12
C CYS A 23 5.39 24.61 6.20
N ILE A 24 5.03 24.12 7.38
CA ILE A 24 4.54 22.75 7.58
C ILE A 24 3.20 22.56 6.84
N LEU A 25 2.25 23.47 7.00
CA LEU A 25 0.95 23.41 6.33
C LEU A 25 1.10 23.48 4.81
N TYR A 26 1.94 24.37 4.30
CA TYR A 26 2.19 24.49 2.87
C TYR A 26 2.84 23.24 2.29
N ARG A 27 3.75 22.61 3.05
CA ARG A 27 4.34 21.32 2.67
C ARG A 27 3.27 20.22 2.61
N ASN A 28 2.36 20.19 3.58
CA ASN A 28 1.28 19.20 3.61
C ASN A 28 0.31 19.36 2.44
N ILE A 29 -0.14 20.59 2.16
CA ILE A 29 -1.04 20.90 1.03
C ILE A 29 -0.38 20.55 -0.31
N ARG A 30 0.92 20.85 -0.47
CA ARG A 30 1.65 20.50 -1.70
C ARG A 30 1.75 18.99 -1.87
N TYR A 31 1.98 18.27 -0.77
CA TYR A 31 2.04 16.81 -0.77
C TYR A 31 0.67 16.19 -1.12
N GLU A 32 -0.42 16.70 -0.54
CA GLU A 32 -1.78 16.26 -0.90
C GLU A 32 -2.11 16.54 -2.37
N ARG A 33 -1.69 17.68 -2.93
CA ARG A 33 -1.85 17.97 -4.36
C ARG A 33 -1.06 17.00 -5.24
N LEU A 34 0.18 16.68 -4.88
CA LEU A 34 0.98 15.69 -5.59
C LEU A 34 0.36 14.29 -5.50
N ALA A 35 -0.17 13.90 -4.34
CA ALA A 35 -0.86 12.64 -4.15
C ALA A 35 -2.19 12.57 -4.94
N ALA A 36 -2.91 13.69 -5.05
CA ALA A 36 -4.14 13.78 -5.83
C ALA A 36 -3.90 13.78 -7.35
N GLU A 37 -2.78 14.36 -7.81
CA GLU A 37 -2.41 14.41 -9.22
C GLU A 37 -1.74 13.11 -9.70
N ALA A 38 -1.02 12.42 -8.81
CA ALA A 38 -0.32 11.17 -9.06
C ALA A 38 -0.97 9.97 -8.36
N ASP A 39 -2.29 9.81 -8.50
CA ASP A 39 -3.03 8.66 -7.94
C ASP A 39 -2.50 7.34 -8.54
N PRO A 40 -1.78 6.51 -7.76
CA PRO A 40 -1.17 5.28 -8.27
C PRO A 40 -2.20 4.22 -8.66
N TYR A 41 -3.43 4.29 -8.12
CA TYR A 41 -4.50 3.34 -8.43
C TYR A 41 -4.97 3.44 -9.88
N ARG A 42 -4.79 4.61 -10.52
CA ARG A 42 -5.10 4.82 -11.94
C ARG A 42 -4.25 3.95 -12.87
N LEU A 43 -3.01 3.66 -12.47
CA LEU A 43 -2.07 2.93 -13.31
C LEU A 43 -2.17 1.41 -13.19
N ILE A 44 -2.93 0.91 -12.21
CA ILE A 44 -3.14 -0.54 -12.05
C ILE A 44 -3.82 -1.09 -13.31
N GLY A 45 -3.17 -2.07 -13.94
CA GLY A 45 -3.67 -2.83 -15.08
C GLY A 45 -4.89 -3.67 -14.74
N PRO A 46 -5.57 -4.26 -15.74
CA PRO A 46 -6.65 -5.19 -15.46
C PRO A 46 -6.10 -6.46 -14.80
N THR A 47 -6.97 -7.17 -14.07
CA THR A 47 -6.70 -8.48 -13.47
C THR A 47 -5.44 -8.57 -12.58
N PRO A 48 -5.26 -7.70 -11.57
CA PRO A 48 -4.29 -7.97 -10.51
C PRO A 48 -4.79 -9.13 -9.61
N GLU A 49 -3.87 -9.95 -9.11
CA GLU A 49 -4.17 -11.01 -8.13
C GLU A 49 -4.29 -10.45 -6.71
N ALA A 50 -3.59 -9.35 -6.43
CA ALA A 50 -3.65 -8.64 -5.17
C ALA A 50 -3.11 -7.22 -5.34
N VAL A 51 -3.51 -6.31 -4.46
CA VAL A 51 -2.93 -4.97 -4.37
C VAL A 51 -2.63 -4.65 -2.91
N LEU A 52 -1.37 -4.38 -2.58
CA LEU A 52 -0.93 -3.97 -1.25
C LEU A 52 -0.67 -2.46 -1.24
N ALA A 53 -1.50 -1.72 -0.53
CA ALA A 53 -1.30 -0.31 -0.23
C ALA A 53 -0.55 -0.16 1.10
N ILE A 54 0.55 0.58 1.06
CA ILE A 54 1.37 0.93 2.21
C ILE A 54 1.17 2.42 2.41
N ASN A 55 0.23 2.78 3.28
CA ASN A 55 -0.14 4.18 3.51
C ASN A 55 0.81 4.87 4.48
N GLN A 56 1.46 4.08 5.36
CA GLN A 56 2.44 4.56 6.34
C GLN A 56 3.70 3.69 6.26
N ILE A 57 4.69 4.15 5.50
CA ILE A 57 5.96 3.43 5.31
C ILE A 57 6.72 3.24 6.63
N ASP A 58 6.67 4.23 7.52
CA ASP A 58 7.29 4.13 8.85
C ASP A 58 6.69 2.99 9.67
N ALA A 59 5.36 2.80 9.61
CA ALA A 59 4.69 1.74 10.35
C ALA A 59 5.06 0.35 9.81
N LEU A 60 5.15 0.18 8.48
CA LEU A 60 5.67 -1.04 7.86
C LEU A 60 7.12 -1.32 8.30
N SER A 61 7.99 -0.31 8.22
CA SER A 61 9.41 -0.45 8.56
C SER A 61 9.61 -0.78 10.04
N GLN A 62 8.99 -0.02 10.94
CA GLN A 62 9.22 -0.12 12.38
C GLN A 62 8.51 -1.30 13.04
N PHE A 63 7.26 -1.59 12.64
CA PHE A 63 6.45 -2.57 13.37
C PHE A 63 6.42 -3.95 12.72
N ILE A 64 6.53 -4.03 11.39
CA ILE A 64 6.43 -5.29 10.66
C ILE A 64 7.81 -5.80 10.26
N LEU A 65 8.61 -4.96 9.60
CA LEU A 65 9.90 -5.37 9.05
C LEU A 65 11.03 -5.53 10.08
N GLN A 66 10.84 -5.12 11.33
CA GLN A 66 11.81 -5.30 12.43
C GLN A 66 11.53 -6.53 13.31
N ARG A 67 10.39 -7.22 13.13
CA ARG A 67 9.97 -8.33 13.96
C ARG A 67 9.96 -9.63 13.16
N GLU A 68 10.81 -10.58 13.52
CA GLU A 68 10.59 -11.98 13.14
C GLU A 68 9.46 -12.54 14.01
N PRO A 69 8.47 -13.31 13.49
CA PRO A 69 8.37 -13.95 12.17
C PRO A 69 7.64 -13.12 11.09
N LEU A 70 7.10 -11.94 11.44
CA LEU A 70 6.34 -11.10 10.51
C LEU A 70 7.17 -10.66 9.30
N ARG A 71 8.44 -10.32 9.53
CA ARG A 71 9.38 -9.99 8.47
C ARG A 71 9.47 -11.12 7.43
N ALA A 72 9.57 -12.38 7.86
CA ALA A 72 9.66 -13.53 6.97
C ALA A 72 8.49 -13.58 5.98
N ILE A 73 7.25 -13.43 6.47
CA ILE A 73 6.02 -13.42 5.67
C ILE A 73 6.06 -12.35 4.58
N PHE A 74 6.41 -11.12 4.94
CA PHE A 74 6.47 -10.02 3.96
C PHE A 74 7.66 -10.16 3.00
N THR A 75 8.81 -10.67 3.46
CA THR A 75 10.00 -10.86 2.60
C THR A 75 9.84 -12.00 1.61
N GLU A 76 8.96 -12.97 1.88
CA GLU A 76 8.61 -14.04 0.94
C GLU A 76 7.79 -13.49 -0.25
N HIS A 77 6.91 -12.53 0.01
CA HIS A 77 5.97 -12.02 -1.01
C HIS A 77 6.37 -10.66 -1.62
N ILE A 78 7.18 -9.84 -0.95
CA ILE A 78 7.66 -8.56 -1.48
C ILE A 78 9.08 -8.74 -2.04
N PRO A 79 9.31 -8.45 -3.33
CA PRO A 79 10.66 -8.48 -3.90
C PRO A 79 11.65 -7.67 -3.07
N HIS A 80 12.85 -8.23 -2.84
CA HIS A 80 13.88 -7.61 -2.01
C HIS A 80 14.21 -6.17 -2.44
N ALA A 81 14.26 -5.90 -3.75
CA ALA A 81 14.47 -4.54 -4.23
C ALA A 81 13.34 -3.58 -3.84
N PHE A 82 12.08 -4.01 -3.76
CA PHE A 82 11.02 -3.12 -3.30
C PHE A 82 11.16 -2.82 -1.81
N LEU A 83 11.53 -3.83 -1.01
CA LEU A 83 11.82 -3.64 0.41
C LEU A 83 13.02 -2.71 0.65
N SER A 84 14.08 -2.82 -0.16
CA SER A 84 15.24 -1.92 -0.04
C SER A 84 14.84 -0.48 -0.34
N LEU A 85 13.98 -0.24 -1.34
CA LEU A 85 13.45 1.09 -1.63
C LEU A 85 12.63 1.65 -0.46
N ILE A 86 11.76 0.83 0.15
CA ILE A 86 10.93 1.21 1.29
C ILE A 86 11.78 1.50 2.54
N ARG A 87 12.90 0.79 2.72
CA ARG A 87 13.81 0.94 3.87
C ARG A 87 14.84 2.07 3.74
N THR A 88 14.93 2.74 2.60
CA THR A 88 15.87 3.86 2.44
C THR A 88 15.53 5.00 3.40
N ASP A 89 16.53 5.79 3.83
CA ASP A 89 16.33 7.05 4.58
C ASP A 89 15.62 8.15 3.75
N LEU A 90 14.98 7.77 2.65
CA LEU A 90 14.21 8.67 1.83
C LEU A 90 12.84 8.88 2.46
N PRO A 91 12.34 10.12 2.49
CA PRO A 91 11.03 10.43 3.03
C PRO A 91 9.95 9.96 2.06
N LEU A 92 9.77 8.63 1.98
CA LEU A 92 8.67 7.99 1.29
C LEU A 92 7.50 7.93 2.26
N SER A 93 6.39 8.51 1.86
CA SER A 93 5.16 8.61 2.64
C SER A 93 4.28 7.39 2.44
N SER A 94 4.13 6.96 1.18
CA SER A 94 3.28 5.83 0.80
C SER A 94 3.84 5.08 -0.40
N ALA A 95 3.47 3.82 -0.54
CA ALA A 95 3.75 3.00 -1.70
C ALA A 95 2.59 2.05 -1.99
N LEU A 96 2.48 1.60 -3.24
CA LEU A 96 1.46 0.67 -3.69
C LEU A 96 2.13 -0.43 -4.50
N ILE A 97 1.88 -1.69 -4.16
CA ILE A 97 2.38 -2.84 -4.89
C ILE A 97 1.19 -3.57 -5.50
N ALA A 98 1.18 -3.71 -6.83
CA ALA A 98 0.21 -4.56 -7.51
C ALA A 98 0.87 -5.88 -7.92
N TYR A 99 0.21 -6.99 -7.62
CA TYR A 99 0.66 -8.35 -7.90
C TYR A 99 -0.11 -8.92 -9.09
N TYR A 100 0.63 -9.59 -9.98
CA TYR A 100 0.11 -10.24 -11.18
C TYR A 100 0.73 -11.64 -11.29
N PRO A 101 0.14 -12.56 -12.08
CA PRO A 101 0.63 -13.94 -12.19
C PRO A 101 2.09 -14.06 -12.66
N ARG A 102 2.61 -13.02 -13.34
CA ARG A 102 3.96 -12.99 -13.92
C ARG A 102 4.91 -11.99 -13.24
N GLY A 103 4.53 -11.47 -12.07
CA GLY A 103 5.37 -10.56 -11.28
C GLY A 103 4.60 -9.41 -10.66
N SER A 104 5.32 -8.47 -10.07
CA SER A 104 4.75 -7.34 -9.35
C SER A 104 5.31 -6.01 -9.83
N ILE A 105 4.58 -4.93 -9.54
CA ILE A 105 4.95 -3.56 -9.87
C ILE A 105 4.70 -2.67 -8.66
N LEU A 106 5.70 -1.85 -8.34
CA LEU A 106 5.68 -0.88 -7.27
C LEU A 106 5.38 0.50 -7.86
N TYR A 107 4.47 1.24 -7.22
CA TYR A 107 4.18 2.64 -7.47
C TYR A 107 4.43 3.42 -6.18
N ALA A 108 5.20 4.50 -6.26
CA ALA A 108 5.54 5.32 -5.11
C ALA A 108 5.36 6.81 -5.47
N PRO A 109 4.31 7.47 -4.96
CA PRO A 109 4.11 8.91 -5.12
C PRO A 109 5.25 9.68 -4.45
N MET A 110 5.92 10.55 -5.21
CA MET A 110 7.01 11.35 -4.69
C MET A 110 7.36 12.58 -5.53
N GLU A 111 7.94 13.59 -4.87
CA GLU A 111 8.53 14.73 -5.57
C GLU A 111 9.73 14.31 -6.42
N GLN A 112 9.93 15.00 -7.55
CA GLN A 112 11.05 14.76 -8.45
C GLN A 112 12.41 14.87 -7.73
N ARG A 113 12.52 15.74 -6.72
CA ARG A 113 13.75 15.86 -5.90
C ARG A 113 14.04 14.58 -5.12
N ILE A 114 13.01 13.90 -4.60
CA ILE A 114 13.14 12.63 -3.88
C ILE A 114 13.47 11.53 -4.88
N ALA A 115 12.76 11.46 -6.00
CA ALA A 115 13.03 10.49 -7.07
C ALA A 115 14.48 10.56 -7.57
N ARG A 116 15.03 11.77 -7.79
CA ARG A 116 16.46 11.93 -8.17
C ARG A 116 17.43 11.39 -7.13
N ARG A 117 17.11 11.50 -5.83
CA ARG A 117 17.94 10.89 -4.77
C ARG A 117 17.79 9.37 -4.76
N LEU A 118 16.58 8.86 -5.03
CA LEU A 118 16.30 7.44 -5.16
C LEU A 118 17.10 6.81 -6.31
N PHE A 119 17.09 7.42 -7.50
CA PHE A 119 17.92 6.95 -8.63
C PHE A 119 19.42 6.95 -8.29
N LYS A 120 19.93 8.00 -7.64
CA LYS A 120 21.33 8.01 -7.17
C LYS A 120 21.63 6.89 -6.17
N HIS A 121 20.68 6.55 -5.31
CA HIS A 121 20.84 5.45 -4.37
C HIS A 121 20.82 4.10 -5.11
N LEU A 122 19.93 3.93 -6.10
CA LEU A 122 19.90 2.76 -6.97
C LEU A 122 21.22 2.58 -7.73
N ASP A 123 21.78 3.65 -8.29
CA ASP A 123 23.08 3.63 -8.98
C ASP A 123 24.22 3.15 -8.07
N GLN A 124 24.11 3.34 -6.75
CA GLN A 124 25.07 2.89 -5.76
C GLN A 124 24.76 1.49 -5.21
N ALA A 125 23.49 1.10 -5.17
CA ALA A 125 23.03 -0.16 -4.60
C ALA A 125 23.26 -1.36 -5.53
N PHE A 126 23.25 -1.13 -6.84
CA PHE A 126 23.47 -2.18 -7.84
C PHE A 126 24.94 -2.27 -8.23
N ALA A 127 25.43 -3.50 -8.42
CA ALA A 127 26.85 -3.76 -8.72
C ALA A 127 27.28 -3.26 -10.12
N PHE A 128 26.35 -3.14 -11.05
CA PHE A 128 26.61 -2.71 -12.42
C PHE A 128 25.76 -1.48 -12.78
N PRO A 129 26.25 -0.63 -13.69
CA PRO A 129 25.52 0.57 -14.10
C PRO A 129 24.18 0.20 -14.77
N PRO A 130 23.16 1.07 -14.65
CA PRO A 130 21.88 0.84 -15.31
C PRO A 130 22.02 0.90 -16.83
N GLN A 131 21.22 0.10 -17.52
CA GLN A 131 20.99 0.25 -18.94
C GLN A 131 19.88 1.27 -19.16
N GLU A 132 20.23 2.38 -19.78
CA GLU A 132 19.27 3.44 -20.13
C GLU A 132 18.48 3.04 -21.38
N GLY A 133 17.15 3.10 -21.26
CA GLY A 133 16.21 2.83 -22.33
C GLY A 133 15.19 3.95 -22.46
N ARG A 134 14.42 3.88 -23.54
CA ARG A 134 13.21 4.71 -23.74
C ARG A 134 12.05 3.82 -24.11
N ASP A 135 10.91 4.11 -23.50
CA ASP A 135 9.63 3.51 -23.85
C ASP A 135 8.64 4.65 -24.11
N GLY A 136 8.39 4.92 -25.38
CA GLY A 136 7.73 6.15 -25.82
C GLY A 136 8.48 7.42 -25.35
N PRO A 137 7.81 8.37 -24.67
CA PRO A 137 8.44 9.60 -24.19
C PRO A 137 9.15 9.44 -22.82
N ILE A 138 9.03 8.28 -22.17
CA ILE A 138 9.54 8.07 -20.82
C ILE A 138 10.94 7.43 -20.87
N HIS A 139 11.85 8.02 -20.11
CA HIS A 139 13.16 7.45 -19.83
C HIS A 139 13.04 6.35 -18.77
N VAL A 140 13.63 5.19 -19.06
CA VAL A 140 13.56 4.01 -18.20
C VAL A 140 14.98 3.52 -17.93
N SER A 141 15.33 3.37 -16.66
CA SER A 141 16.62 2.82 -16.23
C SER A 141 16.42 1.36 -15.82
N TYR A 142 17.19 0.45 -16.44
CA TYR A 142 17.15 -0.98 -16.12
C TYR A 142 18.39 -1.38 -15.32
N TYR A 143 18.19 -1.66 -14.03
CA TYR A 143 19.25 -2.07 -13.12
C TYR A 143 19.41 -3.60 -13.15
N PRO A 144 20.59 -4.13 -13.54
CA PRO A 144 20.85 -5.56 -13.54
C PRO A 144 20.99 -6.10 -12.11
N ASP A 145 20.17 -7.08 -11.78
CA ASP A 145 20.17 -7.78 -10.49
C ASP A 145 20.69 -9.23 -10.65
N THR A 146 20.84 -9.90 -9.52
CA THR A 146 21.11 -11.34 -9.42
C THR A 146 20.07 -12.17 -10.19
N ASN A 147 20.48 -13.38 -10.61
CA ASN A 147 19.63 -14.34 -11.34
C ASN A 147 19.13 -13.86 -12.72
N HIS A 148 19.94 -13.06 -13.44
CA HIS A 148 19.60 -12.56 -14.78
C HIS A 148 18.31 -11.73 -14.83
N ARG A 149 17.95 -11.07 -13.73
CA ARG A 149 16.78 -10.20 -13.64
C ARG A 149 17.21 -8.74 -13.79
N PHE A 150 16.32 -7.92 -14.33
CA PHE A 150 16.52 -6.48 -14.43
C PHE A 150 15.38 -5.77 -13.75
N LEU A 151 15.69 -4.89 -12.81
CA LEU A 151 14.73 -3.98 -12.22
C LEU A 151 14.61 -2.75 -13.12
N GLY A 152 13.50 -2.65 -13.85
CA GLY A 152 13.19 -1.46 -14.63
C GLY A 152 12.51 -0.41 -13.75
N CYS A 153 13.00 0.82 -13.81
CA CYS A 153 12.54 1.94 -13.01
C CYS A 153 12.30 3.16 -13.90
N TYR A 154 11.24 3.93 -13.62
CA TYR A 154 11.05 5.24 -14.22
C TYR A 154 10.37 6.21 -13.25
N TYR A 155 10.48 7.51 -13.55
CA TYR A 155 9.72 8.55 -12.86
C TYR A 155 9.01 9.44 -13.87
N HIS A 156 7.73 9.67 -13.65
CA HIS A 156 6.93 10.57 -14.49
C HIS A 156 5.82 11.21 -13.65
N LYS A 157 5.51 12.49 -13.88
CA LYS A 157 4.40 13.26 -13.27
C LYS A 157 4.13 12.94 -11.77
N GLY A 158 5.16 12.96 -10.91
CA GLY A 158 4.94 12.76 -9.47
C GLY A 158 4.94 11.30 -8.99
N LEU A 159 5.12 10.33 -9.88
CA LEU A 159 5.12 8.91 -9.53
C LEU A 159 6.41 8.22 -9.97
N PHE A 160 7.05 7.53 -9.04
CA PHE A 160 8.11 6.57 -9.32
C PHE A 160 7.50 5.18 -9.47
N VAL A 161 7.96 4.43 -10.46
CA VAL A 161 7.45 3.09 -10.76
C VAL A 161 8.61 2.14 -10.98
N ALA A 162 8.52 0.94 -10.39
CA ALA A 162 9.54 -0.09 -10.52
C ALA A 162 8.94 -1.48 -10.71
N SER A 163 9.51 -2.28 -11.61
CA SER A 163 9.13 -3.68 -11.80
C SER A 163 10.28 -4.50 -12.39
N TYR A 164 10.34 -5.78 -12.01
CA TYR A 164 11.21 -6.75 -12.69
C TYR A 164 10.60 -7.29 -13.99
N ASN A 165 9.32 -7.00 -14.25
CA ASN A 165 8.63 -7.45 -15.45
C ASN A 165 8.53 -6.28 -16.44
N ARG A 166 9.31 -6.36 -17.52
CA ARG A 166 9.34 -5.32 -18.56
C ARG A 166 7.96 -5.06 -19.16
N ARG A 167 7.14 -6.09 -19.36
CA ARG A 167 5.79 -5.93 -19.93
C ARG A 167 4.86 -5.15 -19.00
N LEU A 168 4.90 -5.45 -17.70
CA LEU A 168 4.13 -4.67 -16.71
C LEU A 168 4.57 -3.20 -16.68
N LEU A 169 5.88 -2.96 -16.77
CA LEU A 169 6.43 -1.61 -16.79
C LEU A 169 6.00 -0.83 -18.04
N THR A 170 6.10 -1.43 -19.23
CA THR A 170 5.64 -0.84 -20.50
C THR A 170 4.14 -0.51 -20.46
N GLN A 171 3.31 -1.43 -19.96
CA GLN A 171 1.87 -1.19 -19.81
C GLN A 171 1.56 -0.05 -18.84
N ALA A 172 2.32 0.05 -17.74
CA ALA A 172 2.20 1.17 -16.81
C ALA A 172 2.60 2.50 -17.48
N ILE A 173 3.65 2.51 -18.31
CA ILE A 173 4.09 3.69 -19.07
C ILE A 173 3.00 4.13 -20.06
N GLU A 174 2.45 3.21 -20.86
CA GLU A 174 1.37 3.50 -21.82
C GLU A 174 0.17 4.16 -21.13
N ARG A 175 -0.25 3.62 -19.97
CA ARG A 175 -1.33 4.18 -19.15
C ARG A 175 -1.00 5.56 -18.58
N HIS A 176 0.23 5.74 -18.13
CA HIS A 176 0.68 6.98 -17.52
C HIS A 176 0.83 8.11 -18.53
N VAL A 177 1.29 7.80 -19.75
CA VAL A 177 1.46 8.77 -20.85
C VAL A 177 0.12 9.16 -21.47
N SER A 178 -0.78 8.19 -21.68
CA SER A 178 -2.09 8.46 -22.28
C SER A 178 -2.99 9.34 -21.42
N ASP A 179 -2.77 9.39 -20.09
CA ASP A 179 -3.59 10.12 -19.11
C ASP A 179 -5.09 9.73 -19.12
N THR A 180 -5.47 8.74 -19.93
CA THR A 180 -6.82 8.16 -20.00
C THR A 180 -7.05 7.11 -18.92
N ALA A 181 -6.00 6.75 -18.19
CA ALA A 181 -6.07 5.74 -17.15
C ALA A 181 -7.00 6.24 -16.02
N SER A 182 -8.08 5.51 -15.79
CA SER A 182 -8.93 5.67 -14.60
C SER A 182 -8.64 4.51 -13.66
N PRO A 183 -8.80 4.68 -12.33
CA PRO A 183 -8.66 3.56 -11.43
C PRO A 183 -9.69 2.49 -11.82
N LEU A 184 -9.37 1.22 -11.59
CA LEU A 184 -10.35 0.15 -11.78
C LEU A 184 -11.62 0.53 -11.00
N PRO A 185 -12.81 0.59 -11.65
CA PRO A 185 -14.03 1.10 -11.01
C PRO A 185 -14.34 0.41 -9.68
N GLU A 186 -14.00 -0.87 -9.60
CA GLU A 186 -14.14 -1.73 -8.43
C GLU A 186 -13.21 -1.29 -7.28
N LEU A 187 -11.91 -1.11 -7.54
CA LEU A 187 -10.96 -0.60 -6.55
C LEU A 187 -11.27 0.85 -6.15
N ALA A 188 -11.72 1.68 -7.09
CA ALA A 188 -12.04 3.09 -6.85
C ALA A 188 -13.11 3.32 -5.78
N ARG A 189 -14.01 2.34 -5.58
CA ARG A 189 -15.06 2.41 -4.55
C ARG A 189 -14.49 2.18 -3.15
N ILE A 190 -13.47 1.31 -3.05
CA ILE A 190 -12.95 0.82 -1.78
C ILE A 190 -11.71 1.62 -1.34
N THR A 191 -10.96 2.19 -2.28
CA THR A 191 -9.78 3.03 -2.00
C THR A 191 -10.13 4.43 -1.47
N ARG A 192 -11.39 4.87 -1.57
CA ARG A 192 -11.87 6.11 -0.95
C ARG A 192 -12.02 6.01 0.57
N ARG A 193 -11.89 4.82 1.14
CA ARG A 193 -11.98 4.61 2.59
C ARG A 193 -10.64 4.94 3.27
N ASP A 194 -10.78 5.49 4.47
CA ASP A 194 -9.78 6.02 5.40
C ASP A 194 -8.29 5.67 5.16
N THR A 195 -7.44 6.71 5.12
CA THR A 195 -5.97 6.64 4.99
C THR A 195 -5.24 6.42 6.32
N HIS A 196 -5.95 6.37 7.45
CA HIS A 196 -5.34 6.21 8.78
C HIS A 196 -4.78 4.81 9.05
N VAL A 197 -5.11 3.82 8.21
CA VAL A 197 -4.62 2.44 8.34
C VAL A 197 -3.22 2.31 7.75
N PRO A 198 -2.24 1.77 8.50
CA PRO A 198 -0.85 1.63 8.05
C PRO A 198 -0.68 0.89 6.71
N LEU A 199 -1.34 -0.26 6.58
CA LEU A 199 -1.29 -1.11 5.41
C LEU A 199 -2.69 -1.63 5.08
N ARG A 200 -3.01 -1.72 3.80
CA ARG A 200 -4.27 -2.28 3.32
C ARG A 200 -4.00 -3.24 2.15
N LEU A 201 -4.49 -4.47 2.28
CA LEU A 201 -4.41 -5.48 1.24
C LEU A 201 -5.78 -5.63 0.57
N PHE A 202 -5.80 -5.51 -0.75
CA PHE A 202 -6.97 -5.77 -1.58
C PHE A 202 -6.80 -7.10 -2.30
N LEU A 203 -7.79 -7.98 -2.18
CA LEU A 203 -7.84 -9.27 -2.86
C LEU A 203 -9.11 -9.36 -3.71
N PRO A 204 -9.07 -9.87 -4.95
CA PRO A 204 -10.28 -10.18 -5.70
C PRO A 204 -11.10 -11.22 -4.92
N SER A 205 -12.38 -10.96 -4.72
CA SER A 205 -13.25 -11.83 -3.92
C SER A 205 -13.30 -13.25 -4.48
N ASP A 206 -13.33 -13.41 -5.81
CA ASP A 206 -13.32 -14.72 -6.47
C ASP A 206 -12.03 -15.53 -6.22
N SER A 207 -10.93 -14.86 -5.89
CA SER A 207 -9.65 -15.52 -5.54
C SER A 207 -9.65 -16.02 -4.10
N VAL A 208 -10.54 -15.50 -3.27
CA VAL A 208 -10.69 -15.86 -1.86
C VAL A 208 -11.91 -16.77 -1.77
N HIS A 209 -11.69 -18.08 -1.87
CA HIS A 209 -12.74 -19.11 -1.89
C HIS A 209 -13.49 -19.29 -0.54
N ILE A 210 -13.95 -18.19 0.07
CA ILE A 210 -14.81 -18.20 1.26
C ILE A 210 -16.23 -18.45 0.78
N HIS A 211 -16.65 -19.71 0.82
CA HIS A 211 -18.02 -20.13 0.51
C HIS A 211 -18.64 -20.68 1.78
N VAL A 212 -19.71 -20.04 2.26
CA VAL A 212 -20.43 -20.51 3.45
C VAL A 212 -21.80 -21.00 3.03
N PRO A 213 -22.16 -22.26 3.29
CA PRO A 213 -23.48 -22.79 2.95
C PRO A 213 -24.57 -22.11 3.79
N LEU A 214 -25.62 -21.68 3.12
CA LEU A 214 -26.83 -21.12 3.70
C LEU A 214 -27.90 -22.21 3.84
N GLU A 215 -28.91 -21.96 4.69
CA GLU A 215 -29.97 -22.94 4.99
C GLU A 215 -30.80 -23.33 3.75
N ASP A 216 -30.89 -22.44 2.76
CA ASP A 216 -31.60 -22.65 1.49
C ASP A 216 -30.74 -23.38 0.43
N SER A 217 -29.62 -23.97 0.83
CA SER A 217 -28.64 -24.65 -0.03
C SER A 217 -27.93 -23.72 -1.03
N THR A 218 -28.02 -22.40 -0.86
CA THR A 218 -27.18 -21.44 -1.58
C THR A 218 -25.85 -21.24 -0.86
N LEU A 219 -24.88 -20.61 -1.54
CA LEU A 219 -23.59 -20.26 -0.95
C LEU A 219 -23.51 -18.75 -0.76
N TRP A 220 -23.24 -18.34 0.47
CA TRP A 220 -22.83 -16.97 0.75
C TRP A 220 -21.45 -16.73 0.13
N HIS A 221 -21.30 -15.57 -0.50
CA HIS A 221 -20.06 -15.06 -1.08
C HIS A 221 -19.99 -13.54 -0.87
N PRO A 222 -18.79 -12.94 -0.82
CA PRO A 222 -18.65 -11.49 -0.71
C PRO A 222 -19.32 -10.78 -1.89
N ARG A 223 -20.14 -9.76 -1.60
CA ARG A 223 -20.86 -8.97 -2.62
C ARG A 223 -19.95 -8.04 -3.41
N GLU A 224 -18.93 -7.50 -2.74
CA GLU A 224 -17.96 -6.64 -3.38
C GLU A 224 -16.99 -7.50 -4.21
N PRO A 225 -16.59 -7.06 -5.41
CA PRO A 225 -15.63 -7.79 -6.25
C PRO A 225 -14.22 -7.85 -5.63
N TRP A 226 -13.95 -7.02 -4.62
CA TRP A 226 -12.69 -6.98 -3.89
C TRP A 226 -12.93 -6.96 -2.38
N LEU A 227 -12.14 -7.76 -1.67
CA LEU A 227 -12.01 -7.72 -0.22
C LEU A 227 -10.91 -6.75 0.17
N ALA A 228 -11.19 -5.83 1.09
CA ALA A 228 -10.18 -5.00 1.73
C ALA A 228 -9.85 -5.51 3.14
N LEU A 229 -8.55 -5.67 3.39
CA LEU A 229 -8.00 -6.15 4.65
C LEU A 229 -7.06 -5.08 5.21
N ASP A 230 -7.44 -4.51 6.34
CA ASP A 230 -6.65 -3.52 7.06
C ASP A 230 -5.63 -4.24 7.94
N LEU A 231 -4.35 -4.08 7.64
CA LEU A 231 -3.24 -4.73 8.35
C LEU A 231 -2.62 -3.74 9.33
N PHE A 232 -2.60 -4.10 10.60
CA PHE A 232 -2.06 -3.25 11.67
C PHE A 232 -1.39 -4.09 12.77
N PRO A 233 -0.35 -3.54 13.41
CA PRO A 233 0.22 -4.14 14.60
C PRO A 233 -0.70 -3.93 15.81
N SER A 234 -0.92 -4.97 16.61
CA SER A 234 -1.62 -4.88 17.89
C SER A 234 -0.95 -5.76 18.94
N GLU A 235 -0.52 -5.17 20.04
CA GLU A 235 0.08 -5.87 21.21
C GLU A 235 1.20 -6.88 20.89
N GLY A 236 1.98 -6.62 19.84
CA GLY A 236 3.03 -7.57 19.41
C GLY A 236 2.70 -8.33 18.12
N ASN A 237 1.41 -8.43 17.78
CA ASN A 237 0.86 -9.31 16.77
C ASN A 237 0.54 -8.57 15.48
N LEU A 238 0.46 -9.29 14.37
CA LEU A 238 -0.11 -8.75 13.13
C LEU A 238 -1.58 -9.10 13.07
N CYS A 239 -2.43 -8.09 13.08
CA CYS A 239 -3.87 -8.26 12.94
C CYS A 239 -4.33 -7.79 11.57
N CYS A 240 -5.31 -8.49 11.00
CA CYS A 240 -6.08 -8.03 9.86
C CYS A 240 -7.52 -7.75 10.29
N LEU A 241 -8.07 -6.63 9.84
CA LEU A 241 -9.47 -6.26 9.99
C LEU A 241 -10.14 -6.29 8.61
N ASN A 242 -11.26 -6.99 8.51
CA ASN A 242 -12.15 -6.93 7.37
C ASN A 242 -13.50 -6.38 7.82
N GLU A 243 -13.99 -5.36 7.12
CA GLU A 243 -15.33 -4.81 7.29
C GLU A 243 -16.22 -5.31 6.16
N GLN A 244 -17.39 -5.83 6.51
CA GLN A 244 -18.43 -6.24 5.57
C GLN A 244 -19.75 -5.56 5.93
N PRO A 245 -20.58 -5.15 4.95
CA PRO A 245 -21.89 -4.59 5.24
C PRO A 245 -22.78 -5.64 5.94
N CYS A 246 -23.53 -5.21 6.96
CA CYS A 246 -24.53 -6.06 7.60
C CYS A 246 -25.61 -6.44 6.58
N GLU A 247 -25.91 -7.74 6.47
CA GLU A 247 -27.10 -8.18 5.74
C GLU A 247 -28.31 -8.11 6.69
N ALA A 248 -29.42 -7.57 6.21
CA ALA A 248 -30.65 -7.57 6.99
C ALA A 248 -31.18 -9.01 7.06
N HIS A 249 -31.47 -9.51 8.27
CA HIS A 249 -32.04 -10.85 8.57
C HIS A 249 -31.04 -12.01 8.61
N THR A 250 -29.75 -11.76 8.80
CA THR A 250 -28.75 -12.82 8.99
C THR A 250 -28.65 -13.25 10.45
N ASP A 251 -28.76 -14.56 10.69
CA ASP A 251 -28.46 -15.15 11.98
C ASP A 251 -26.98 -14.98 12.33
N THR A 252 -26.69 -14.79 13.62
CA THR A 252 -25.33 -14.68 14.17
C THR A 252 -24.44 -15.88 13.84
N THR A 253 -25.05 -17.02 13.52
CA THR A 253 -24.39 -18.25 13.07
C THR A 253 -23.68 -18.08 11.72
N LEU A 254 -24.22 -17.28 10.79
CA LEU A 254 -23.57 -17.03 9.50
C LEU A 254 -22.26 -16.27 9.70
N TYR A 255 -22.28 -15.23 10.53
CA TYR A 255 -21.08 -14.43 10.79
C TYR A 255 -19.97 -15.28 11.42
N GLN A 256 -20.31 -16.19 12.33
CA GLN A 256 -19.34 -17.14 12.88
C GLN A 256 -18.76 -18.05 11.79
N ALA A 257 -19.60 -18.61 10.92
CA ALA A 257 -19.14 -19.50 9.84
C ALA A 257 -18.25 -18.79 8.81
N ILE A 258 -18.53 -17.51 8.50
CA ILE A 258 -17.65 -16.67 7.67
C ILE A 258 -16.30 -16.48 8.35
N SER A 259 -16.29 -16.13 9.65
CA SER A 259 -15.07 -15.97 10.44
C SER A 259 -14.22 -17.24 10.47
N ASP A 260 -14.83 -18.40 10.71
CA ASP A 260 -14.13 -19.68 10.76
C ASP A 260 -13.50 -20.04 9.40
N THR A 261 -14.24 -19.78 8.31
CA THR A 261 -13.76 -20.02 6.94
C THR A 261 -12.61 -19.07 6.59
N ALA A 262 -12.71 -17.79 6.97
CA ALA A 262 -11.62 -16.83 6.79
C ALA A 262 -10.38 -17.21 7.61
N GLN A 263 -10.55 -17.65 8.85
CA GLN A 263 -9.45 -18.14 9.70
C GLN A 263 -8.74 -19.34 9.08
N ALA A 264 -9.50 -20.30 8.56
CA ALA A 264 -8.96 -21.47 7.88
C ALA A 264 -8.16 -21.07 6.62
N TYR A 265 -8.66 -20.10 5.86
CA TYR A 265 -7.94 -19.54 4.71
C TYR A 265 -6.61 -18.88 5.12
N VAL A 266 -6.62 -18.03 6.15
CA VAL A 266 -5.39 -17.38 6.65
C VAL A 266 -4.39 -18.42 7.17
N ARG A 267 -4.83 -19.43 7.93
CA ARG A 267 -3.95 -20.52 8.42
C ARG A 267 -3.33 -21.32 7.29
N ARG A 268 -4.05 -21.50 6.18
CA ARG A 268 -3.51 -22.18 5.00
C ARG A 268 -2.42 -21.35 4.31
N LEU A 269 -2.59 -20.03 4.23
CA LEU A 269 -1.59 -19.13 3.63
C LEU A 269 -0.36 -18.96 4.54
N PHE A 270 -0.58 -18.85 5.85
CA PHE A 270 0.47 -18.60 6.83
C PHE A 270 0.44 -19.68 7.92
N PRO A 271 0.84 -20.93 7.61
CA PRO A 271 0.77 -22.05 8.56
C PRO A 271 1.67 -21.86 9.79
N MET A 272 2.61 -20.92 9.72
CA MET A 272 3.52 -20.58 10.81
C MET A 272 2.89 -19.66 11.86
N LEU A 273 1.74 -19.04 11.57
CA LEU A 273 1.07 -18.13 12.49
C LEU A 273 0.00 -18.86 13.30
N ASN A 274 0.01 -18.64 14.62
CA ASN A 274 -1.12 -19.03 15.46
C ASN A 274 -2.17 -17.93 15.39
N THR A 275 -3.31 -18.23 14.75
CA THR A 275 -4.35 -17.23 14.54
C THR A 275 -5.47 -17.29 15.58
N THR A 276 -5.86 -16.14 16.11
CA THR A 276 -7.07 -15.91 16.89
C THR A 276 -8.06 -15.07 16.08
N THR A 277 -9.36 -15.23 16.34
CA THR A 277 -10.42 -14.49 15.66
C THR A 277 -11.34 -13.80 16.65
N GLN A 278 -11.80 -12.61 16.27
CA GLN A 278 -12.82 -11.86 16.97
C GLN A 278 -13.81 -11.28 15.96
N ILE A 279 -15.09 -11.36 16.30
CA ILE A 279 -16.17 -10.78 15.51
C ILE A 279 -16.79 -9.67 16.35
N SER A 280 -17.00 -8.52 15.73
CA SER A 280 -17.82 -7.43 16.27
C SER A 280 -18.76 -6.97 15.17
N TYR A 281 -19.90 -6.39 15.53
CA TYR A 281 -20.83 -5.84 14.55
C TYR A 281 -21.59 -4.68 15.16
N ASP A 282 -22.00 -3.76 14.29
CA ASP A 282 -22.95 -2.69 14.60
C ASP A 282 -24.16 -2.75 13.66
N GLU A 283 -24.99 -1.70 13.65
CA GLU A 283 -26.19 -1.64 12.82
C GLU A 283 -25.90 -1.65 11.30
N THR A 284 -24.66 -1.37 10.91
CA THR A 284 -24.27 -1.11 9.51
C THR A 284 -23.23 -2.09 8.97
N ALA A 285 -22.37 -2.63 9.83
CA ALA A 285 -21.25 -3.45 9.42
C ALA A 285 -20.89 -4.56 10.42
N VAL A 286 -20.32 -5.64 9.90
CA VAL A 286 -19.65 -6.70 10.63
C VAL A 286 -18.15 -6.55 10.44
N TYR A 287 -17.42 -6.62 11.55
CA TYR A 287 -15.98 -6.50 11.65
C TYR A 287 -15.38 -7.85 12.03
N TYR A 288 -14.57 -8.39 11.13
CA TYR A 288 -13.79 -9.61 11.35
C TYR A 288 -12.34 -9.23 11.65
N ILE A 289 -11.87 -9.57 12.84
CA ILE A 289 -10.48 -9.35 13.24
C ILE A 289 -9.81 -10.71 13.36
N ILE A 290 -8.69 -10.89 12.64
CA ILE A 290 -7.85 -12.08 12.75
C ILE A 290 -6.44 -11.62 13.15
N CYS A 291 -5.94 -12.09 14.29
CA CYS A 291 -4.60 -11.76 14.77
C CYS A 291 -3.71 -13.00 14.70
N GLY A 292 -2.54 -12.86 14.08
CA GLY A 292 -1.49 -13.88 14.04
C GLY A 292 -0.39 -13.59 15.05
N HIS A 293 -0.10 -14.59 15.88
CA HIS A 293 1.01 -14.63 16.84
C HIS A 293 2.19 -15.43 16.26
#